data_AF-A0A435XLT8-F1
#
_entry.id   AF-A0A435XLT8-F1
#
_cell.length_a   1.000
_cell.length_b   1.000
_cell.length_c   1.000
_cell.angle_alpha   90.00
_cell.angle_beta   90.00
_cell.angle_gamma   90.00
#
_symmetry.space_group_name_H-M   'P 1'
#
loop_
_entity.id
_entity.type
_entity.pdbx_description
1 polymer ?
#
loop_
_entity_poly.entity_id
_entity_poly.type
_entity_poly.pdbx_seq_one_letter_code
_entity_poly.pdbx_strand_id
1 'polypeptide(L)'
;MQPIMDTSLWLAHKRRALTHPVDGADFLMRRTAEDLADRLGAVERRFGKAAVLFCQTPAAAEMLAESGKVADIVRVETDTAFLSGGGAGLIAPLETVPFEPESLDLVVSLL
;
A
#
# COMPACT_ATOMS: atom_id res chain seq x y z
N MET A 1 8.34 -10.65 26.21
CA MET A 1 7.80 -11.54 25.17
C MET A 1 8.77 -11.47 23.99
N GLN A 2 9.28 -12.59 23.48
CA GLN A 2 10.22 -12.58 22.36
C GLN A 2 9.40 -12.44 21.06
N PRO A 3 9.66 -11.45 20.21
CA PRO A 3 8.89 -11.25 18.98
C PRO A 3 9.12 -12.43 18.02
N ILE A 4 8.03 -12.96 17.45
CA ILE A 4 8.06 -14.03 16.45
C ILE A 4 8.60 -13.49 15.11
N MET A 5 8.34 -12.21 14.82
CA MET A 5 8.76 -11.50 13.62
C MET A 5 9.73 -10.38 13.97
N ASP A 6 10.90 -10.36 13.34
CA ASP A 6 11.84 -9.24 13.44
C ASP A 6 11.47 -8.17 12.41
N THR A 7 10.57 -7.27 12.80
CA THR A 7 10.09 -6.16 11.95
C THR A 7 11.19 -5.15 11.66
N SER A 8 12.20 -5.02 12.52
CA SER A 8 13.34 -4.13 12.31
C SER A 8 14.26 -4.66 11.20
N LEU A 9 14.58 -5.96 11.22
CA LEU A 9 15.36 -6.61 10.17
C LEU A 9 14.60 -6.64 8.84
N TRP A 10 13.30 -6.94 8.87
CA TRP A 10 12.45 -6.86 7.69
C TRP A 10 12.50 -5.46 7.05
N LEU A 11 12.34 -4.40 7.85
CA LEU A 11 12.40 -3.02 7.36
C LEU A 11 13.78 -2.70 6.78
N ALA A 12 14.86 -3.12 7.44
CA ALA A 12 16.22 -2.91 6.94
C ALA A 12 16.45 -3.57 5.56
N HIS A 13 15.93 -4.80 5.36
CA HIS A 13 15.99 -5.47 4.06
C HIS A 13 15.21 -4.73 2.98
N LYS A 14 14.02 -4.22 3.29
CA LYS A 14 13.19 -3.46 2.34
C LYS A 14 13.84 -2.13 1.96
N ARG A 15 14.41 -1.40 2.93
CA ARG A 15 15.16 -0.16 2.65
C ARG A 15 16.40 -0.41 1.81
N ARG A 16 17.13 -1.50 2.07
CA ARG A 16 18.29 -1.90 1.24
C ARG A 16 17.90 -2.22 -0.19
N ALA A 17 16.77 -2.90 -0.40
CA ALA A 17 16.27 -3.21 -1.74
C ALA A 17 15.89 -1.93 -2.50
N LEU A 18 15.29 -0.95 -1.82
CA LEU A 18 14.91 0.32 -2.42
C LEU A 18 16.13 1.14 -2.91
N THR A 19 17.27 1.06 -2.21
CA THR A 19 18.50 1.75 -2.62
C THR A 19 19.25 1.05 -3.75
N HIS A 20 18.89 -0.18 -4.09
CA HIS A 20 19.49 -0.99 -5.16
C HIS A 20 18.38 -1.55 -6.06
N PRO A 21 17.66 -0.69 -6.81
CA PRO A 21 16.58 -1.14 -7.67
C PRO A 21 17.14 -2.09 -8.73
N VAL A 22 16.41 -3.19 -8.94
CA VAL A 22 16.67 -4.13 -10.03
C VAL A 22 15.53 -3.97 -11.02
N ASP A 23 15.87 -3.67 -12.28
CA ASP A 23 14.89 -3.46 -13.34
C ASP A 23 13.93 -4.66 -13.43
N GLY A 24 12.63 -4.35 -13.36
CA GLY A 24 11.56 -5.35 -13.43
C GLY A 24 11.29 -6.13 -12.13
N ALA A 25 12.00 -5.89 -11.03
CA ALA A 25 11.76 -6.61 -9.75
C ALA A 25 10.38 -6.32 -9.12
N ASP A 26 9.71 -5.26 -9.56
CA ASP A 26 8.35 -4.85 -9.22
C ASP A 26 7.26 -5.56 -10.05
N PHE A 27 7.61 -6.51 -10.93
CA PHE A 27 6.66 -7.21 -11.80
C PHE A 27 5.47 -7.81 -11.04
N LEU A 28 5.70 -8.44 -9.88
CA LEU A 28 4.66 -9.11 -9.12
C LEU A 28 3.66 -8.09 -8.57
N MET A 29 4.16 -6.96 -8.06
CA MET A 29 3.34 -5.88 -7.55
C MET A 29 2.47 -5.27 -8.66
N ARG A 30 3.04 -5.02 -9.85
CA ARG A 30 2.25 -4.56 -11.01
C ARG A 30 1.16 -5.57 -11.39
N ARG A 31 1.51 -6.85 -11.43
CA ARG A 31 0.55 -7.92 -11.74
C ARG A 31 -0.58 -8.02 -10.71
N THR A 32 -0.27 -7.83 -9.43
CA THR A 32 -1.29 -7.81 -8.38
C THR A 32 -2.17 -6.56 -8.45
N ALA A 33 -1.61 -5.41 -8.84
CA ALA A 33 -2.40 -4.19 -9.08
C ALA A 33 -3.38 -4.37 -10.26
N GLU A 34 -2.96 -5.02 -11.35
CA GLU A 34 -3.84 -5.39 -12.47
C GLU A 34 -4.98 -6.31 -12.03
N ASP A 35 -4.68 -7.38 -11.28
CA ASP A 35 -5.71 -8.30 -10.75
C ASP A 35 -6.68 -7.57 -9.79
N LEU A 36 -6.19 -6.60 -9.03
CA LEU A 36 -7.05 -5.74 -8.22
C LEU A 36 -7.95 -4.86 -9.09
N ALA A 37 -7.45 -4.31 -10.20
CA ALA A 37 -8.25 -3.52 -11.14
C ALA A 37 -9.41 -4.34 -11.73
N ASP A 38 -9.14 -5.57 -12.16
CA ASP A 38 -10.15 -6.47 -12.71
C ASP A 38 -11.27 -6.76 -11.68
N ARG A 39 -10.89 -7.08 -10.45
CA ARG A 39 -11.84 -7.38 -9.37
C ARG A 39 -12.63 -6.16 -8.95
N LEU A 40 -11.96 -5.03 -8.79
CA LEU A 40 -12.60 -3.77 -8.41
C LEU A 40 -13.53 -3.28 -9.52
N GLY A 41 -13.19 -3.53 -10.79
CA GLY A 41 -14.00 -3.23 -11.97
C GLY A 41 -15.40 -3.83 -11.90
N ALA A 42 -15.52 -5.08 -11.44
CA ALA A 42 -16.80 -5.78 -11.27
C ALA A 42 -17.66 -5.26 -10.10
N VAL A 43 -17.10 -4.47 -9.18
CA VAL A 43 -17.83 -3.94 -8.02
C VAL A 43 -18.52 -2.62 -8.37
N GLU A 44 -19.84 -2.55 -8.39
CA GLU A 44 -20.56 -1.31 -8.74
C GLU A 44 -20.44 -0.19 -7.69
N ARG A 45 -20.07 -0.53 -6.45
CA ARG A 45 -19.93 0.41 -5.34
C ARG A 45 -18.80 1.43 -5.60
N ARG A 46 -19.04 2.67 -5.17
CA ARG A 46 -18.02 3.71 -4.99
C ARG A 46 -17.65 3.85 -3.51
N PHE A 47 -16.41 4.24 -3.26
CA PHE A 47 -15.81 4.33 -1.93
C PHE A 47 -15.43 5.78 -1.64
N GLY A 48 -15.85 6.29 -0.48
CA GLY A 48 -15.51 7.65 -0.06
C GLY A 48 -14.04 7.74 0.32
N LYS A 49 -13.57 6.85 1.19
CA LYS A 49 -12.19 6.82 1.67
C LYS A 49 -11.58 5.42 1.63
N ALA A 50 -10.40 5.29 1.05
CA ALA A 50 -9.62 4.05 1.05
C ALA A 50 -8.25 4.22 1.69
N ALA A 51 -7.78 3.15 2.33
CA ALA A 51 -6.39 3.04 2.77
C ALA A 51 -5.64 2.01 1.92
N VAL A 52 -4.43 2.38 1.46
CA VAL A 52 -3.46 1.47 0.86
C VAL A 52 -2.40 1.18 1.91
N LEU A 53 -2.45 0.00 2.50
CA LEU A 53 -1.60 -0.40 3.61
C LEU A 53 -0.38 -1.16 3.10
N PHE A 54 0.80 -0.60 3.37
CA PHE A 54 2.09 -1.27 3.33
C PHE A 54 2.48 -1.91 1.98
N CYS A 55 1.95 -1.41 0.86
CA CYS A 55 2.24 -1.92 -0.48
C CYS A 55 3.63 -1.51 -1.01
N GLN A 56 4.35 -0.64 -0.32
CA GLN A 56 5.72 -0.17 -0.58
C GLN A 56 5.94 0.63 -1.88
N THR A 57 5.13 0.38 -2.90
CA THR A 57 5.16 1.03 -4.22
C THR A 57 3.87 1.81 -4.43
N PRO A 58 3.85 2.78 -5.37
CA PRO A 58 2.63 3.54 -5.64
C PRO A 58 1.57 2.75 -6.44
N ALA A 59 1.90 1.59 -7.00
CA ALA A 59 1.07 0.86 -7.97
C ALA A 59 -0.38 0.62 -7.50
N ALA A 60 -0.58 0.23 -6.23
CA ALA A 60 -1.91 0.00 -5.70
C ALA A 60 -2.72 1.30 -5.58
N ALA A 61 -2.09 2.39 -5.17
CA ALA A 61 -2.73 3.70 -5.03
C ALA A 61 -3.02 4.34 -6.40
N GLU A 62 -2.10 4.22 -7.35
CA GLU A 62 -2.27 4.66 -8.74
C GLU A 62 -3.45 3.94 -9.39
N MET A 63 -3.52 2.61 -9.26
CA MET A 63 -4.66 1.84 -9.79
C MET A 63 -5.98 2.29 -9.16
N LEU A 64 -6.03 2.51 -7.83
CA LEU A 64 -7.25 3.00 -7.19
C LEU A 64 -7.67 4.38 -7.74
N ALA A 65 -6.71 5.27 -7.97
CA ALA A 65 -6.97 6.57 -8.58
C ALA A 65 -7.48 6.43 -10.03
N GLU A 66 -6.83 5.59 -10.84
CA GLU A 66 -7.21 5.31 -12.23
C GLU A 66 -8.59 4.65 -12.35
N SER A 67 -8.99 3.85 -11.36
CA SER A 67 -10.31 3.21 -11.32
C SER A 67 -11.48 4.22 -11.26
N GLY A 68 -11.22 5.43 -10.74
CA GLY A 68 -12.24 6.45 -10.47
C GLY A 68 -13.29 6.05 -9.43
N LYS A 69 -13.11 4.93 -8.71
CA LYS A 69 -14.08 4.41 -7.73
C LYS A 69 -13.85 4.91 -6.32
N VAL A 70 -12.69 5.51 -6.03
CA VAL A 70 -12.31 5.99 -4.70
C VAL A 70 -12.12 7.51 -4.74
N ALA A 71 -12.74 8.24 -3.81
CA ALA A 71 -12.62 9.70 -3.75
C ALA A 71 -11.38 10.17 -2.99
N ASP A 72 -11.06 9.55 -1.84
CA ASP A 72 -9.87 9.84 -1.03
C ASP A 72 -9.02 8.57 -0.83
N ILE A 73 -7.73 8.65 -1.14
CA ILE A 73 -6.78 7.53 -1.05
C ILE A 73 -5.64 7.94 -0.13
N VAL A 74 -5.50 7.24 0.99
CA VAL A 74 -4.42 7.45 1.96
C VAL A 74 -3.47 6.25 1.93
N ARG A 75 -2.21 6.49 1.60
CA ARG A 75 -1.16 5.47 1.73
C ARG A 75 -0.66 5.40 3.17
N VAL A 76 -0.43 4.20 3.67
CA VAL A 76 0.22 3.94 4.96
C VAL A 76 1.45 3.10 4.73
N GLU A 77 2.60 3.54 5.24
CA GLU A 77 3.86 2.81 5.10
C GLU A 77 4.61 2.76 6.44
N THR A 78 5.57 1.84 6.55
CA THR A 78 6.41 1.71 7.75
C THR A 78 7.59 2.68 7.77
N ASP A 79 7.90 3.32 6.65
CA ASP A 79 9.01 4.25 6.51
C ASP A 79 8.71 5.27 5.39
N THR A 80 9.15 6.51 5.56
CA THR A 80 8.95 7.59 4.59
C THR A 80 9.62 7.30 3.26
N ALA A 81 10.66 6.47 3.23
CA ALA A 81 11.32 6.04 2.02
C ALA A 81 10.36 5.34 1.04
N PHE A 82 9.31 4.67 1.53
CA PHE A 82 8.31 4.00 0.67
C PHE A 82 7.21 4.95 0.16
N LEU A 83 7.16 6.18 0.67
CA LEU A 83 6.23 7.23 0.21
C LEU A 83 6.83 8.14 -0.87
N SER A 84 8.07 7.92 -1.29
CA SER A 84 8.67 8.67 -2.41
C SER A 84 7.85 8.50 -3.70
N GLY A 85 7.54 9.59 -4.38
CA GLY A 85 6.66 9.59 -5.57
C GLY A 85 5.52 10.62 -5.56
N GLY A 86 5.39 11.43 -4.49
CA GLY A 86 4.53 12.63 -4.49
C GLY A 86 3.17 12.52 -3.80
N GLY A 87 2.87 11.40 -3.12
CA GLY A 87 1.65 11.26 -2.31
C GLY A 87 1.87 11.61 -0.84
N ALA A 88 0.96 12.38 -0.24
CA ALA A 88 0.83 12.44 1.21
C ALA A 88 0.45 11.05 1.74
N GLY A 89 1.06 10.62 2.84
CA GLY A 89 0.80 9.31 3.45
C GLY A 89 1.10 9.32 4.95
N LEU A 90 0.62 8.29 5.64
CA LEU A 90 0.83 8.11 7.06
C LEU A 90 1.96 7.11 7.31
N ILE A 91 2.73 7.34 8.37
CA ILE A 91 3.72 6.37 8.85
C ILE A 91 3.14 5.65 10.06
N ALA A 92 3.14 4.33 10.00
CA ALA A 92 2.68 3.48 11.10
C ALA A 92 3.49 2.17 11.16
N PRO A 93 3.69 1.59 12.36
CA PRO A 93 4.16 0.23 12.49
C PRO A 93 3.25 -0.76 11.75
N LEU A 94 3.83 -1.84 11.23
CA LEU A 94 3.12 -2.87 10.44
C LEU A 94 1.95 -3.50 11.22
N GLU A 95 2.03 -3.54 12.56
CA GLU A 95 0.98 -4.12 13.40
C GLU A 95 -0.18 -3.16 13.68
N THR A 96 -0.20 -1.97 13.09
CA THR A 96 -1.18 -0.93 13.40
C THR A 96 -1.83 -0.34 12.15
N VAL A 97 -3.10 0.03 12.27
CA VAL A 97 -3.88 0.73 11.25
C VAL A 97 -4.20 2.11 11.83
N PRO A 98 -3.58 3.20 11.34
CA PRO A 98 -3.63 4.53 11.97
C PRO A 98 -4.91 5.30 11.61
N PHE A 99 -6.06 4.66 11.76
CA PHE A 99 -7.37 5.23 11.43
C PHE A 99 -8.36 4.97 12.56
N GLU A 100 -9.31 5.88 12.70
CA GLU A 100 -10.43 5.69 13.62
C GLU A 100 -11.28 4.48 13.18
N PRO A 101 -11.91 3.76 14.13
CA PRO A 101 -12.88 2.73 13.80
C PRO A 101 -13.94 3.24 12.83
N GLU A 102 -14.38 2.38 11.91
CA GLU A 102 -15.48 2.66 10.96
C GLU A 102 -15.25 3.86 10.02
N SER A 103 -13.99 4.32 9.87
CA SER A 103 -13.66 5.51 9.06
C SER A 103 -13.21 5.23 7.63
N LEU A 104 -13.11 3.96 7.23
CA LEU A 104 -12.66 3.53 5.90
C LEU A 104 -13.74 2.71 5.19
N ASP A 105 -13.94 2.98 3.91
CA ASP A 105 -14.88 2.24 3.06
C ASP A 105 -14.21 1.07 2.32
N LEU A 106 -12.88 1.17 2.12
CA LEU A 106 -12.05 0.18 1.42
C LEU A 106 -10.64 0.14 2.03
N VAL A 107 -10.09 -1.06 2.14
CA VAL A 107 -8.69 -1.28 2.54
C VAL A 107 -8.04 -2.20 1.53
N VAL A 108 -6.87 -1.77 1.02
CA VAL A 108 -6.06 -2.54 0.07
C VAL A 108 -4.71 -2.80 0.70
N SER A 109 -4.28 -4.06 0.70
CA SER A 109 -2.95 -4.50 1.12
C SER A 109 -2.49 -5.55 0.11
N LEU A 110 -1.44 -5.24 -0.66
CA LEU A 110 -0.89 -6.13 -1.67
C LEU A 110 0.51 -6.57 -1.27
N LEU A 111 0.73 -7.90 -1.28
CA LEU A 111 1.97 -8.63 -0.99
C LEU A 111 2.49 -8.53 0.46
#